data_AF-A0A936ZN61-F1
#
_entry.id   AF-A0A936ZN61-F1
#
_cell.length_a   1.000
_cell.length_b   1.000
_cell.length_c   1.000
_cell.angle_alpha   90.00
_cell.angle_beta   90.00
_cell.angle_gamma   90.00
#
_symmetry.space_group_name_H-M   'P 1'
#
loop_
_entity.id
_entity.type
_entity.pdbx_description
1 polymer ?
#
loop_
_entity_poly.entity_id
_entity_poly.type
_entity_poly.pdbx_seq_one_letter_code
_entity_poly.pdbx_strand_id
1 'polypeptide(L)'
;MKNYFTGLLLLVFISAFGQTQEEKLQERQKNKVEIFESNEKDNLQVFVAGEVDKMKLTEDLRDDYYGILLYYTNKMGRIGDKNKGYTEAEMKTKFDAMVIQLNDEVKEFLTDEQYKIHRESFGKIVTSVYNRKGWVK
;
A
#
# COMPACT_ATOMS: atom_id res chain seq x y z
N MET A 1 -9.98 0.06 -62.16
CA MET A 1 -10.72 0.96 -61.25
C MET A 1 -10.34 0.63 -59.82
N LYS A 2 -10.31 1.69 -59.00
CA LYS A 2 -9.73 1.84 -57.65
C LYS A 2 -9.93 0.69 -56.64
N ASN A 3 -8.87 0.52 -55.85
CA ASN A 3 -8.67 -0.36 -54.71
C ASN A 3 -9.77 -0.22 -53.63
N TYR A 4 -10.31 -1.35 -53.16
CA TYR A 4 -11.08 -1.45 -51.91
C TYR A 4 -10.60 -2.65 -51.10
N PHE A 5 -9.46 -2.54 -50.41
CA PHE A 5 -9.07 -3.53 -49.39
C PHE A 5 -8.11 -2.89 -48.38
N THR A 6 -8.55 -1.82 -47.73
CA THR A 6 -7.81 -1.18 -46.63
C THR A 6 -8.81 -0.78 -45.57
N GLY A 7 -9.18 -1.73 -44.70
CA GLY A 7 -10.13 -1.45 -43.62
C GLY A 7 -10.32 -2.56 -42.58
N LEU A 8 -9.46 -3.59 -42.53
CA LEU A 8 -9.67 -4.71 -41.61
C LEU A 8 -8.36 -5.25 -40.98
N LEU A 9 -7.45 -4.36 -40.55
CA LEU A 9 -6.20 -4.80 -39.91
C LEU A 9 -5.79 -3.98 -38.68
N LEU A 10 -6.76 -3.36 -37.97
CA LEU A 10 -6.47 -2.47 -36.84
C LEU A 10 -7.18 -2.82 -35.51
N LEU A 11 -7.90 -3.95 -35.45
CA LEU A 11 -8.64 -4.37 -34.25
C LEU A 11 -7.99 -5.51 -33.44
N VAL A 12 -6.89 -6.11 -33.91
CA VAL A 12 -6.29 -7.30 -33.27
C VAL A 12 -5.30 -6.96 -32.14
N PHE A 13 -4.83 -5.72 -32.02
CA PHE A 13 -3.78 -5.35 -31.06
C PHE A 13 -4.28 -4.95 -29.65
N ILE A 14 -5.58 -4.75 -29.45
CA ILE A 14 -6.10 -4.26 -28.15
C ILE A 14 -6.29 -5.40 -27.14
N SER A 15 -6.51 -6.65 -27.58
CA SER A 15 -6.77 -7.79 -26.70
C SER A 15 -5.53 -8.35 -25.99
N ALA A 16 -4.33 -8.17 -26.54
CA ALA A 16 -3.09 -8.71 -25.96
C ALA A 16 -2.67 -8.02 -24.64
N PHE A 17 -3.06 -6.76 -24.42
CA PHE A 17 -2.70 -6.01 -23.22
C PHE A 17 -3.56 -6.35 -21.99
N GLY A 18 -4.83 -6.75 -22.19
CA GLY A 18 -5.74 -7.09 -21.08
C GLY A 18 -5.38 -8.41 -20.39
N GLN A 19 -5.02 -9.43 -21.18
CA GLN A 19 -4.69 -10.76 -20.68
C GLN A 19 -3.46 -10.75 -19.74
N THR A 20 -2.44 -9.95 -20.07
CA THR A 20 -1.23 -9.83 -19.24
C THR A 20 -1.44 -9.13 -17.89
N GLN A 21 -2.43 -8.24 -17.76
CA GLN A 21 -2.74 -7.61 -16.48
C GLN A 21 -3.52 -8.56 -15.56
N GLU A 22 -4.48 -9.30 -16.12
CA GLU A 22 -5.25 -10.28 -15.36
C GLU A 22 -4.36 -11.43 -14.86
N GLU A 23 -3.46 -11.94 -15.69
CA GLU A 23 -2.47 -12.95 -15.30
C GLU A 23 -1.57 -12.45 -14.15
N LYS A 24 -1.05 -11.22 -14.24
CA LYS A 24 -0.27 -10.59 -13.16
C LYS A 24 -1.09 -10.40 -11.89
N LEU A 25 -2.38 -10.06 -12.01
CA LEU A 25 -3.26 -9.92 -10.86
C LEU A 25 -3.51 -11.28 -10.18
N GLN A 26 -3.79 -12.32 -10.97
CA GLN A 26 -3.96 -13.68 -10.45
C GLN A 26 -2.68 -14.20 -9.79
N GLU A 27 -1.51 -13.96 -10.38
CA GLU A 27 -0.23 -14.31 -9.78
C GLU A 27 0.01 -13.56 -8.45
N ARG A 28 -0.29 -12.26 -8.43
CA ARG A 28 -0.23 -11.42 -7.20
C ARG A 28 -1.16 -11.91 -6.11
N GLN A 29 -2.31 -12.50 -6.45
CA GLN A 29 -3.23 -13.11 -5.49
C GLN A 29 -2.71 -14.45 -4.98
N LYS A 30 -2.21 -15.32 -5.86
CA LYS A 30 -1.64 -16.64 -5.50
C LYS A 30 -0.43 -16.54 -4.58
N ASN A 31 0.36 -15.47 -4.73
CA ASN A 31 1.58 -15.25 -3.96
C ASN A 31 1.39 -14.39 -2.70
N LYS A 32 0.18 -13.88 -2.46
CA LYS A 32 -0.10 -12.97 -1.35
C LYS A 32 0.13 -13.67 -0.02
N VAL A 33 0.98 -13.09 0.82
CA VAL A 33 1.08 -13.44 2.25
C VAL A 33 0.83 -12.17 3.03
N GLU A 34 -0.25 -12.14 3.80
CA GLU A 34 -0.67 -10.91 4.45
C GLU A 34 0.21 -10.60 5.66
N ILE A 35 0.72 -9.36 5.72
CA ILE A 35 1.33 -8.87 6.95
C ILE A 35 0.25 -8.55 7.99
N PHE A 36 -0.89 -7.99 7.59
CA PHE A 36 -2.02 -7.66 8.48
C PHE A 36 -3.16 -8.68 8.35
N GLU A 37 -3.71 -9.15 9.46
CA GLU A 37 -4.88 -10.03 9.48
C GLU A 37 -6.17 -9.27 9.08
N SER A 38 -7.22 -9.98 8.67
CA SER A 38 -8.47 -9.34 8.21
C SER A 38 -9.20 -8.57 9.31
N ASN A 39 -9.30 -9.14 10.51
CA ASN A 39 -9.87 -8.47 11.68
C ASN A 39 -9.05 -7.24 12.12
N GLU A 40 -7.73 -7.27 11.93
CA GLU A 40 -6.85 -6.13 12.17
C GLU A 40 -7.16 -5.02 11.17
N LYS A 41 -7.35 -5.34 9.87
CA LYS A 41 -7.66 -4.32 8.85
C LYS A 41 -8.95 -3.56 9.14
N ASP A 42 -10.00 -4.25 9.57
CA ASP A 42 -11.28 -3.61 9.88
C ASP A 42 -11.15 -2.66 11.09
N ASN A 43 -10.48 -3.12 12.15
CA ASN A 43 -10.21 -2.29 13.33
C ASN A 43 -9.24 -1.14 13.02
N LEU A 44 -8.26 -1.37 12.16
CA LEU A 44 -7.29 -0.38 11.71
C LEU A 44 -7.94 0.71 10.88
N GLN A 45 -8.91 0.39 10.02
CA GLN A 45 -9.65 1.42 9.27
C GLN A 45 -10.40 2.36 10.20
N VAL A 46 -11.14 1.83 11.18
CA VAL A 46 -11.86 2.64 12.18
C VAL A 46 -10.89 3.46 13.02
N PHE A 47 -9.80 2.85 13.48
CA PHE A 47 -8.77 3.52 14.26
C PHE A 47 -8.12 4.67 13.47
N VAL A 48 -7.64 4.41 12.26
CA VAL A 48 -6.98 5.41 11.42
C VAL A 48 -7.93 6.55 11.08
N ALA A 49 -9.19 6.26 10.73
CA ALA A 49 -10.20 7.29 10.47
C ALA A 49 -10.39 8.20 11.69
N GLY A 50 -10.53 7.64 12.89
CA GLY A 50 -10.68 8.41 14.13
C GLY A 50 -9.45 9.26 14.47
N GLU A 51 -8.24 8.82 14.13
CA GLU A 51 -7.01 9.61 14.34
C GLU A 51 -6.86 10.72 13.30
N VAL A 52 -7.22 10.46 12.04
CA VAL A 52 -7.26 11.48 10.97
C VAL A 52 -8.28 12.56 11.27
N ASP A 53 -9.44 12.20 11.82
CA ASP A 53 -10.45 13.16 12.26
C ASP A 53 -9.93 14.12 13.34
N LYS A 54 -8.93 13.71 14.14
CA LYS A 54 -8.27 14.59 15.13
C LYS A 54 -7.28 15.56 14.49
N MET A 55 -6.71 15.20 13.34
CA MET A 55 -5.76 16.05 12.60
C MET A 55 -6.43 17.28 11.97
N LYS A 56 -7.77 17.25 11.79
CA LYS A 56 -8.55 18.34 11.19
C LYS A 56 -7.98 18.81 9.85
N LEU A 57 -7.56 17.86 9.02
CA LEU A 57 -7.08 18.11 7.67
C LEU A 57 -8.19 18.73 6.81
N THR A 58 -7.82 19.61 5.89
CA THR A 58 -8.72 20.00 4.79
C THR A 58 -9.01 18.79 3.91
N GLU A 59 -10.09 18.82 3.14
CA GLU A 59 -10.48 17.71 2.26
C GLU A 59 -9.34 17.28 1.33
N ASP A 60 -8.74 18.22 0.59
CA ASP A 60 -7.64 17.91 -0.34
C ASP A 60 -6.44 17.25 0.38
N LEU A 61 -5.98 17.86 1.48
CA LEU A 61 -4.87 17.35 2.29
C LEU A 61 -5.15 15.98 2.91
N ARG A 62 -6.42 15.73 3.29
CA ARG A 62 -6.86 14.44 3.83
C ARG A 62 -6.79 13.37 2.76
N ASP A 63 -7.20 13.68 1.54
CA ASP A 63 -7.21 12.74 0.43
C ASP A 63 -5.77 12.39 0.00
N ASP A 64 -4.87 13.39 -0.06
CA ASP A 64 -3.43 13.18 -0.28
C ASP A 64 -2.82 12.29 0.83
N TYR A 65 -3.12 12.61 2.09
CA TYR A 65 -2.65 11.84 3.24
C TYR A 65 -3.12 10.38 3.19
N TYR A 66 -4.40 10.13 2.87
CA TYR A 66 -4.92 8.77 2.70
C TYR A 66 -4.29 8.06 1.50
N GLY A 67 -4.03 8.75 0.40
CA GLY A 67 -3.33 8.20 -0.75
C GLY A 67 -1.95 7.65 -0.38
N ILE A 68 -1.19 8.43 0.39
CA ILE A 68 0.14 8.05 0.87
C ILE A 68 0.06 6.88 1.85
N LEU A 69 -0.84 6.95 2.85
CA LEU A 69 -1.07 5.83 3.78
C LEU A 69 -1.42 4.54 3.03
N LEU A 70 -2.34 4.61 2.07
CA LEU A 70 -2.78 3.46 1.29
C LEU A 70 -1.63 2.88 0.46
N TYR A 71 -0.81 3.73 -0.14
CA TYR A 71 0.37 3.29 -0.90
C TYR A 71 1.36 2.51 -0.03
N TYR A 72 1.75 3.07 1.13
CA TYR A 72 2.72 2.41 2.01
C TYR A 72 2.15 1.17 2.69
N THR A 73 0.92 1.22 3.21
CA THR A 73 0.30 0.07 3.86
C THR A 73 0.09 -1.10 2.90
N ASN A 74 -0.26 -0.83 1.63
CA ASN A 74 -0.32 -1.86 0.60
C ASN A 74 1.05 -2.47 0.30
N LYS A 75 2.11 -1.65 0.23
CA LYS A 75 3.48 -2.15 0.02
C LYS A 75 3.96 -2.99 1.20
N MET A 76 3.80 -2.49 2.42
CA MET A 76 4.13 -3.22 3.65
C MET A 76 3.36 -4.54 3.73
N GLY A 77 2.05 -4.50 3.45
CA GLY A 77 1.15 -5.65 3.44
C GLY A 77 1.61 -6.84 2.58
N ARG A 78 2.50 -6.58 1.61
CA ARG A 78 2.97 -7.51 0.58
C ARG A 78 4.45 -7.86 0.68
N ILE A 79 5.15 -7.40 1.72
CA ILE A 79 6.58 -7.71 1.92
C ILE A 79 6.82 -9.23 1.97
N GLY A 80 5.88 -9.98 2.54
CA GLY A 80 5.96 -11.44 2.66
C GLY A 80 5.51 -12.23 1.42
N ASP A 81 5.18 -11.57 0.31
CA ASP A 81 4.72 -12.27 -0.90
C ASP A 81 5.72 -13.37 -1.31
N LYS A 82 5.21 -14.57 -1.64
CA LYS A 82 6.03 -15.77 -1.87
C LYS A 82 7.11 -15.59 -2.93
N ASN A 83 6.83 -14.77 -3.95
CA ASN A 83 7.75 -14.49 -5.04
C ASN A 83 8.92 -13.56 -4.65
N LYS A 84 8.93 -13.03 -3.42
CA LYS A 84 10.01 -12.18 -2.91
C LYS A 84 11.14 -12.98 -2.28
N GLY A 85 10.85 -14.15 -1.71
CA GLY A 85 11.85 -15.04 -1.11
C GLY A 85 12.63 -14.43 0.06
N TYR A 86 12.09 -13.41 0.72
CA TYR A 86 12.78 -12.73 1.83
C TYR A 86 12.78 -13.57 3.10
N THR A 87 13.90 -13.52 3.82
CA THR A 87 13.99 -13.98 5.21
C THR A 87 13.24 -13.05 6.16
N GLU A 88 12.93 -13.51 7.38
CA GLU A 88 12.29 -12.67 8.40
C GLU A 88 13.08 -11.39 8.71
N ALA A 89 14.41 -11.46 8.78
CA ALA A 89 15.26 -10.29 9.03
C ALA A 89 15.20 -9.26 7.89
N GLU A 90 15.15 -9.73 6.63
CA GLU A 90 15.00 -8.85 5.47
C GLU A 90 13.61 -8.23 5.41
N MET A 91 12.57 -9.00 5.76
CA MET A 91 11.21 -8.49 5.86
C MET A 91 11.10 -7.37 6.90
N LYS A 92 11.69 -7.56 8.09
CA LYS A 92 11.78 -6.53 9.13
C LYS A 92 12.48 -5.27 8.61
N THR A 93 13.67 -5.44 8.02
CA THR A 93 14.47 -4.32 7.51
C THR A 93 13.71 -3.51 6.45
N LYS A 94 13.01 -4.18 5.54
CA LYS A 94 12.20 -3.53 4.51
C LYS A 94 10.96 -2.86 5.08
N PHE A 95 10.32 -3.48 6.08
CA PHE A 95 9.19 -2.89 6.77
C PHE A 95 9.61 -1.59 7.46
N ASP A 96 10.71 -1.61 8.22
CA ASP A 96 11.25 -0.45 8.92
C ASP A 96 11.61 0.69 7.95
N ALA A 97 12.23 0.36 6.82
CA ALA A 97 12.55 1.34 5.79
C ALA A 97 11.29 2.01 5.23
N MET A 98 10.22 1.25 4.97
CA MET A 98 8.94 1.81 4.50
C MET A 98 8.25 2.67 5.57
N VAL A 99 8.40 2.32 6.86
CA VAL A 99 7.87 3.13 7.96
C VAL A 99 8.58 4.47 7.99
N ILE A 100 9.90 4.49 7.85
CA ILE A 100 10.69 5.72 7.78
C ILE A 100 10.23 6.57 6.58
N GLN A 101 10.16 5.98 5.39
CA GLN A 101 9.73 6.67 4.17
C GLN A 101 8.33 7.28 4.29
N LEU A 102 7.36 6.52 4.83
CA LEU A 102 6.02 7.04 5.09
C LEU A 102 6.07 8.27 5.99
N ASN A 103 6.79 8.17 7.11
CA ASN A 103 6.88 9.27 8.07
C ASN A 103 7.54 10.51 7.46
N ASP A 104 8.60 10.32 6.68
CA ASP A 104 9.31 11.42 6.03
C ASP A 104 8.41 12.10 4.98
N GLU A 105 7.70 11.32 4.16
CA GLU A 105 6.82 11.85 3.10
C GLU A 105 5.63 12.63 3.68
N VAL A 106 4.96 12.13 4.73
CA VAL A 106 3.85 12.89 5.32
C VAL A 106 4.31 14.12 6.09
N LYS A 107 5.55 14.13 6.60
CA LYS A 107 6.11 15.28 7.32
C LYS A 107 6.25 16.51 6.41
N GLU A 108 6.38 16.32 5.09
CA GLU A 108 6.55 17.42 4.14
C GLU A 108 5.34 18.36 4.07
N PHE A 109 4.14 17.88 4.39
CA PHE A 109 2.89 18.65 4.26
C PHE A 109 2.02 18.68 5.52
N LEU A 110 2.32 17.87 6.54
CA LEU A 110 1.63 17.95 7.82
C LEU A 110 2.26 19.05 8.71
N THR A 111 1.42 19.73 9.49
CA THR A 111 1.92 20.55 10.60
C THR A 111 2.52 19.68 11.71
N ASP A 112 3.32 20.26 12.60
CA ASP A 112 3.95 19.53 13.70
C ASP A 112 2.94 18.75 14.56
N GLU A 113 1.78 19.34 14.86
CA GLU A 113 0.75 18.68 15.67
C GLU A 113 0.09 17.51 14.92
N GLN A 114 -0.20 17.68 13.63
CA GLN A 114 -0.76 16.60 12.80
C GLN A 114 0.25 15.47 12.60
N TYR A 115 1.51 15.83 12.39
CA TYR A 115 2.60 14.88 12.26
C TYR A 115 2.83 14.10 13.56
N LYS A 116 2.71 14.76 14.72
CA LYS A 116 2.75 14.08 16.02
C LYS A 116 1.64 13.04 16.15
N ILE A 117 0.40 13.40 15.80
CA ILE A 117 -0.72 12.43 15.78
C ILE A 117 -0.37 11.27 14.86
N HIS A 118 0.10 11.52 13.63
CA HIS A 118 0.52 10.48 12.69
C HIS A 118 1.54 9.51 13.32
N ARG A 119 2.60 10.06 13.93
CA ARG A 119 3.68 9.27 14.55
C ARG A 119 3.16 8.39 15.69
N GLU A 120 2.29 8.92 16.54
CA GLU A 120 1.69 8.18 17.64
C GLU A 120 0.75 7.08 17.13
N SER A 121 -0.13 7.40 16.18
CA SER A 121 -1.08 6.45 15.61
C SER A 121 -0.37 5.34 14.84
N PHE A 122 0.52 5.69 13.91
CA PHE A 122 1.24 4.71 13.09
C PHE A 122 2.26 3.91 13.93
N GLY A 123 2.83 4.50 14.98
CA GLY A 123 3.66 3.79 15.95
C GLY A 123 2.93 2.65 16.66
N LYS A 124 1.64 2.80 16.96
CA LYS A 124 0.80 1.71 17.52
C LYS A 124 0.62 0.57 16.52
N ILE A 125 0.38 0.90 15.24
CA ILE A 125 0.25 -0.08 14.15
C ILE A 125 1.56 -0.86 13.99
N VAL A 126 2.69 -0.17 13.92
CA VAL A 126 4.02 -0.78 13.84
C VAL A 126 4.28 -1.71 15.04
N THR A 127 3.92 -1.28 16.25
CA THR A 127 4.09 -2.09 17.46
C THR A 127 3.25 -3.37 17.40
N SER A 128 2.01 -3.30 16.92
CA SER A 128 1.16 -4.48 16.69
C SER A 128 1.83 -5.47 15.72
N VAL A 129 2.37 -4.99 14.59
CA VAL A 129 3.10 -5.83 13.62
C VAL A 129 4.30 -6.50 14.27
N TYR A 130 5.11 -5.75 15.01
CA TYR A 130 6.29 -6.28 15.70
C TYR A 130 5.92 -7.39 16.69
N ASN A 131 4.91 -7.17 17.52
CA ASN A 131 4.47 -8.15 18.51
C ASN A 131 4.00 -9.44 17.84
N ARG A 132 3.20 -9.35 16.77
CA ARG A 132 2.71 -10.52 16.03
C ARG A 132 3.85 -11.29 15.35
N LYS A 133 4.84 -10.58 14.81
CA LYS A 133 5.99 -11.18 14.13
C LYS A 133 7.08 -11.66 15.09
N GLY A 134 6.98 -11.35 16.38
CA GLY A 134 8.03 -11.63 17.36
C GLY A 134 9.33 -10.86 17.06
N TRP A 135 9.24 -9.73 16.37
CA TRP A 135 10.41 -8.90 16.06
C TRP A 135 10.80 -8.06 17.28
N VAL A 136 12.10 -7.97 17.55
CA VAL A 136 12.64 -7.10 18.60
C VAL A 136 12.75 -5.67 18.06
N LYS A 137 12.26 -4.70 18.85
CA LYS A 137 12.38 -3.26 18.56
C LYS A 137 13.80 -2.77 18.71
#